data_AF-A0A2E1NFB7-F1
#
_entry.id   AF-A0A2E1NFB7-F1
#
_cell.length_a   1.000
_cell.length_b   1.000
_cell.length_c   1.000
_cell.angle_alpha   90.00
_cell.angle_beta   90.00
_cell.angle_gamma   90.00
#
_symmetry.space_group_name_H-M   'P 1'
#
loop_
_entity.id
_entity.type
_entity.pdbx_description
1 polymer ?
#
loop_
_entity_poly.entity_id
_entity_poly.type
_entity_poly.pdbx_seq_one_letter_code
_entity_poly.pdbx_strand_id
1 'polypeptide(L)'
;MKQFKNSGFTMIELVISILIIGIIGALSTRMLFQGAGIYFKQTDRQKLTSQSRSAFWRIQKDIRNQSNASNFNLSDSDTLVLVDIENQSRKYCARENGKLFMLKNSDSYIIADSINPAKNKFFLLQ
;
A
#
# COMPACT_ATOMS: atom_id res chain seq x y z
N MET A 1 -5.02 -9.50 -69.84
CA MET A 1 -4.09 -10.46 -69.19
C MET A 1 -3.90 -10.02 -67.75
N LYS A 2 -4.37 -10.80 -66.76
CA LYS A 2 -4.24 -10.49 -65.33
C LYS A 2 -2.85 -10.93 -64.85
N GLN A 3 -1.99 -9.96 -64.50
CA GLN A 3 -0.69 -10.22 -63.91
C GLN A 3 -0.89 -10.61 -62.44
N PHE A 4 -0.52 -11.83 -62.05
CA PHE A 4 -0.41 -12.21 -60.65
C PHE A 4 0.83 -11.53 -60.07
N LYS A 5 0.62 -10.48 -59.28
CA LYS A 5 1.68 -9.78 -58.56
C LYS A 5 2.19 -10.73 -57.47
N ASN A 6 3.41 -11.24 -57.64
CA ASN A 6 4.10 -12.03 -56.62
C ASN A 6 4.09 -11.27 -55.29
N SER A 7 3.32 -11.78 -54.33
CA SER A 7 3.13 -11.20 -53.00
C SER A 7 4.15 -11.81 -52.03
N GLY A 8 5.41 -11.38 -52.15
CA GLY A 8 6.46 -11.66 -51.17
C GLY A 8 6.82 -10.38 -50.41
N PHE A 9 7.26 -10.52 -49.17
CA PHE A 9 7.78 -9.40 -48.39
C PHE A 9 9.09 -8.91 -49.00
N THR A 10 9.20 -7.61 -49.27
CA THR A 10 10.44 -7.06 -49.82
C THR A 10 11.48 -6.85 -48.71
N MET A 11 12.77 -6.93 -49.05
CA MET A 11 13.84 -6.70 -48.07
C MET A 11 13.75 -5.31 -47.43
N ILE A 12 13.38 -4.31 -48.23
CA ILE A 12 13.22 -2.93 -47.75
C ILE A 12 12.06 -2.78 -46.77
N GLU A 13 10.93 -3.46 -46.99
CA GLU A 13 9.82 -3.48 -46.02
C GLU A 13 10.25 -4.09 -44.68
N LEU A 14 11.12 -5.11 -44.70
CA LEU A 14 11.61 -5.76 -43.48
C LEU A 14 12.53 -4.81 -42.69
N VAL A 15 13.43 -4.11 -43.37
CA VAL A 15 14.31 -3.10 -42.75
C VAL A 15 13.50 -1.97 -42.11
N ILE A 16 12.52 -1.43 -42.84
CA ILE A 16 11.66 -0.34 -42.34
C ILE A 16 10.81 -0.83 -41.15
N SER A 17 10.30 -2.06 -41.20
CA SER A 17 9.50 -2.62 -40.10
C SER A 17 10.30 -2.76 -38.80
N ILE A 18 11.54 -3.28 -38.87
CA ILE A 18 12.41 -3.41 -37.69
C ILE A 18 12.77 -2.02 -37.12
N LEU A 19 13.01 -1.03 -37.98
CA LEU A 19 13.27 0.35 -37.57
C LEU A 19 12.10 0.93 -36.78
N ILE A 20 10.87 0.77 -37.30
CA ILE A 20 9.65 1.25 -36.65
C ILE A 20 9.43 0.56 -35.31
N ILE A 21 9.57 -0.78 -35.25
CA ILE A 21 9.44 -1.55 -34.01
C ILE A 21 10.52 -1.13 -32.99
N GLY A 22 11.75 -0.81 -33.42
CA GLY A 22 12.81 -0.31 -32.55
C GLY A 22 12.47 1.03 -31.90
N ILE A 23 11.91 1.97 -32.67
CA ILE A 23 11.48 3.28 -32.16
C ILE A 23 10.31 3.12 -31.18
N ILE A 24 9.29 2.35 -31.56
CA ILE A 24 8.11 2.11 -30.71
C ILE A 24 8.50 1.34 -29.43
N GLY A 25 9.39 0.35 -29.53
CA GLY A 25 9.89 -0.41 -28.39
C GLY A 25 10.67 0.45 -27.40
N ALA A 26 11.52 1.35 -27.90
CA ALA A 26 12.27 2.29 -27.06
C ALA A 26 11.37 3.29 -26.31
N LEU A 27 10.26 3.71 -26.91
CA LEU A 27 9.27 4.59 -26.27
C LEU A 27 8.38 3.82 -25.27
N SER A 28 7.91 2.63 -25.67
CA SER A 28 7.01 1.79 -24.87
C SER A 28 7.66 1.35 -23.57
N THR A 29 8.95 1.01 -23.57
CA THR A 29 9.69 0.65 -22.35
C THR A 29 9.64 1.76 -21.32
N ARG A 30 9.89 3.02 -21.70
CA ARG A 30 9.85 4.16 -20.78
C ARG A 30 8.46 4.35 -20.16
N MET A 31 7.40 4.22 -20.96
CA MET A 31 6.02 4.31 -20.47
C MET A 31 5.67 3.16 -19.53
N LEU A 32 6.10 1.93 -19.84
CA LEU A 32 5.86 0.77 -18.98
C LEU A 32 6.63 0.86 -17.66
N PHE A 33 7.91 1.26 -17.69
CA PHE A 33 8.72 1.44 -16.49
C PHE A 33 8.22 2.59 -15.61
N GLN A 34 7.82 3.72 -16.22
CA GLN A 34 7.24 4.84 -15.48
C GLN A 34 5.86 4.49 -14.93
N GLY A 35 5.00 3.84 -15.70
CA GLY A 35 3.67 3.39 -15.27
C GLY A 35 3.74 2.39 -14.12
N ALA A 36 4.64 1.42 -14.20
CA ALA A 36 4.90 0.47 -13.11
C ALA A 36 5.45 1.20 -11.86
N GLY A 37 6.44 2.07 -12.01
CA GLY A 37 7.01 2.83 -10.90
C GLY A 37 6.01 3.77 -10.21
N ILE A 38 5.13 4.42 -10.98
CA ILE A 38 4.04 5.26 -10.45
C ILE A 38 3.01 4.41 -9.71
N TYR A 39 2.66 3.22 -10.24
CA TYR A 39 1.74 2.30 -9.58
C TYR A 39 2.27 1.89 -8.19
N PHE A 40 3.55 1.50 -8.09
CA PHE A 40 4.16 1.13 -6.80
C PHE A 40 4.27 2.32 -5.84
N LYS A 41 4.74 3.48 -6.32
CA LYS A 41 4.93 4.68 -5.49
C LYS A 41 3.61 5.24 -4.93
N GLN A 42 2.54 5.18 -5.72
CA GLN A 42 1.20 5.58 -5.29
C GLN A 42 0.56 4.54 -4.36
N THR A 43 0.82 3.25 -4.58
CA THR A 43 0.29 2.16 -3.76
C THR A 43 0.78 2.24 -2.33
N ASP A 44 2.05 2.55 -2.09
CA ASP A 44 2.58 2.66 -0.72
C ASP A 44 1.90 3.78 0.07
N ARG A 45 1.69 4.94 -0.55
CA ARG A 45 1.04 6.08 0.12
C ARG A 45 -0.45 5.85 0.37
N GLN A 46 -1.12 5.22 -0.58
CA GLN A 46 -2.52 4.83 -0.43
C GLN A 46 -2.68 3.75 0.64
N LYS A 47 -1.76 2.77 0.70
CA LYS A 47 -1.75 1.71 1.71
C LYS A 47 -1.52 2.24 3.12
N LEU A 48 -0.59 3.19 3.31
CA LEU A 48 -0.38 3.84 4.61
C LEU A 48 -1.64 4.57 5.10
N THR A 49 -2.25 5.36 4.21
CA THR A 49 -3.43 6.16 4.54
C THR A 49 -4.64 5.27 4.83
N SER A 50 -4.85 4.22 4.03
CA SER A 50 -5.97 3.29 4.22
C SER A 50 -5.82 2.45 5.48
N GLN A 51 -4.62 1.97 5.80
CA GLN A 51 -4.35 1.25 7.05
C GLN A 51 -4.54 2.16 8.26
N SER A 52 -4.05 3.39 8.21
CA SER A 52 -4.23 4.38 9.28
C SER A 52 -5.72 4.68 9.52
N ARG A 53 -6.50 4.91 8.46
CA ARG A 53 -7.94 5.18 8.55
C ARG A 53 -8.72 3.97 9.09
N SER A 54 -8.36 2.76 8.65
CA SER A 54 -9.01 1.53 9.12
C SER A 54 -8.72 1.25 10.60
N ALA A 55 -7.47 1.44 11.04
CA ALA A 55 -7.10 1.29 12.44
C ALA A 55 -7.79 2.34 13.32
N PHE A 56 -7.81 3.61 12.87
CA PHE A 56 -8.51 4.68 13.58
C PHE A 56 -10.01 4.39 13.72
N TRP A 57 -10.67 3.93 12.65
CA TRP A 57 -12.09 3.57 12.71
C TRP A 57 -12.37 2.45 13.71
N ARG A 58 -11.51 1.42 13.75
CA ARG A 58 -11.63 0.31 14.70
C ARG A 58 -11.50 0.79 16.14
N ILE A 59 -10.46 1.57 16.44
CA ILE A 59 -10.24 2.15 17.77
C ILE A 59 -11.41 3.06 18.16
N GLN A 60 -11.86 3.93 17.27
CA GLN A 60 -12.98 4.85 17.53
C GLN A 60 -14.29 4.10 17.80
N LYS A 61 -14.54 3.00 17.08
CA LYS A 61 -15.69 2.12 17.32
C LYS A 61 -15.58 1.47 18.70
N ASP A 62 -14.43 0.94 19.06
CA ASP A 62 -14.23 0.28 20.34
C ASP A 62 -14.31 1.27 21.52
N ILE A 63 -13.81 2.50 21.36
CA ILE A 63 -13.96 3.58 22.36
C ILE A 63 -15.44 3.92 22.56
N ARG A 64 -16.23 4.01 21.49
CA ARG A 64 -17.68 4.26 21.58
C ARG A 64 -18.46 3.10 22.19
N ASN A 65 -17.94 1.89 22.10
CA ASN A 65 -18.52 0.71 22.72
C ASN A 65 -18.14 0.56 24.21
N GLN A 66 -17.34 1.48 24.76
CA GLN A 66 -16.97 1.45 26.16
C GLN A 66 -18.15 1.90 27.02
N SER A 67 -18.64 1.01 27.89
CA SER A 67 -19.83 1.25 28.69
C SER A 67 -19.58 2.09 29.95
N ASN A 68 -18.34 2.14 30.45
CA ASN A 68 -18.00 2.87 31.68
C ASN A 68 -16.66 3.62 31.56
N ALA A 69 -16.65 4.87 32.03
CA ALA A 69 -15.47 5.74 32.02
C ALA A 69 -14.34 5.22 32.92
N SER A 70 -14.65 4.48 33.99
CA SER A 70 -13.65 3.88 34.90
C SER A 70 -12.71 2.91 34.20
N ASN A 71 -13.13 2.32 33.08
CA ASN A 71 -12.34 1.34 32.33
C ASN A 71 -11.19 2.00 31.55
N PHE A 72 -11.17 3.33 31.41
CA PHE A 72 -10.05 4.06 30.83
C PHE A 72 -8.89 4.27 31.81
N ASN A 73 -9.09 4.10 33.12
CA ASN A 73 -8.05 4.31 34.15
C ASN A 73 -6.89 3.30 34.08
N LEU A 74 -7.04 2.24 33.28
CA LEU A 74 -5.98 1.26 33.00
C LEU A 74 -5.11 1.65 31.79
N SER A 75 -5.46 2.75 31.11
CA SER A 75 -4.70 3.28 29.98
C SER A 75 -3.54 4.14 30.47
N ASP A 76 -2.43 4.09 29.75
CA ASP A 76 -1.20 4.85 30.03
C ASP A 76 -0.80 5.65 28.78
N SER A 77 0.23 6.49 28.89
CA SER A 77 0.72 7.40 27.85
C SER A 77 0.92 6.79 26.45
N ASP A 78 1.27 5.49 26.37
CA ASP A 78 1.49 4.76 25.12
C ASP A 78 0.45 3.65 24.86
N THR A 79 -0.47 3.42 25.81
CA THR A 79 -1.37 2.27 25.73
C THR A 79 -2.81 2.62 26.03
N LEU A 80 -3.70 2.28 25.10
CA LEU A 80 -5.13 2.45 25.28
C LEU A 80 -5.73 1.09 25.64
N VAL A 81 -6.29 0.99 26.84
CA VAL A 81 -6.97 -0.21 27.33
C VAL A 81 -8.47 0.02 27.25
N LEU A 82 -9.14 -0.84 26.49
CA LEU A 82 -10.59 -0.87 26.36
C LEU A 82 -11.10 -2.18 26.93
N VAL A 83 -12.25 -2.14 27.59
CA VAL A 83 -12.88 -3.32 28.18
C VAL A 83 -14.24 -3.46 27.50
N ASP A 84 -14.49 -4.63 26.93
CA ASP A 84 -15.76 -4.92 26.27
C ASP A 84 -16.87 -5.17 27.29
N ILE A 85 -18.14 -5.16 26.84
CA ILE A 85 -19.31 -5.50 27.67
C ILE A 85 -19.25 -6.93 28.26
N GLU A 86 -18.45 -7.81 27.67
CA GLU A 86 -18.14 -9.16 28.14
C GLU A 86 -16.96 -9.21 29.12
N ASN A 87 -16.52 -8.05 29.65
CA ASN A 87 -15.38 -7.88 30.57
C ASN A 87 -14.02 -8.34 29.98
N GLN A 88 -13.91 -8.43 28.65
CA GLN A 88 -12.66 -8.75 27.96
C GLN A 88 -11.85 -7.48 27.70
N SER A 89 -10.62 -7.44 28.22
CA SER A 89 -9.70 -6.33 27.98
C SER A 89 -9.03 -6.46 26.62
N ARG A 90 -9.14 -5.41 25.79
CA ARG A 90 -8.38 -5.20 24.56
C ARG A 90 -7.39 -4.07 24.80
N LYS A 91 -6.10 -4.33 24.62
CA LYS A 91 -5.05 -3.33 24.77
C LYS A 91 -4.48 -2.96 23.41
N TYR A 92 -4.53 -1.68 23.07
CA TYR A 92 -3.96 -1.12 21.85
C TYR A 92 -2.64 -0.43 22.20
N CYS A 93 -1.57 -0.75 21.46
CA CYS A 93 -0.27 -0.11 21.62
C CYS A 93 0.39 0.19 20.26
N ALA A 94 1.04 1.34 20.18
CA ALA A 94 1.82 1.76 19.02
C ALA A 94 3.29 1.47 19.30
N ARG A 95 3.87 0.47 18.63
CA ARG A 95 5.30 0.15 18.82
C ARG A 95 6.16 1.02 17.91
N GLU A 96 7.37 1.36 18.37
CA GLU A 96 8.39 2.16 17.67
C GLU A 96 8.64 1.75 16.20
N ASN A 97 8.35 0.50 15.83
CA ASN A 97 8.43 -0.02 14.46
C ASN A 97 7.33 0.51 13.52
N GLY A 98 6.49 1.43 13.96
CA GLY A 98 5.38 1.97 13.18
C GLY A 98 4.26 0.95 12.95
N LYS A 99 4.06 0.03 13.89
CA LYS A 99 2.99 -0.98 13.86
C LYS A 99 2.01 -0.77 15.01
N LEU A 100 0.73 -0.91 14.72
CA LEU A 100 -0.34 -0.91 15.72
C LEU A 100 -0.72 -2.35 16.05
N PHE A 101 -0.62 -2.70 17.32
CA PHE A 101 -1.00 -4.01 17.84
C PHE A 101 -2.24 -3.90 18.71
N MET A 102 -3.03 -4.97 18.72
CA MET A 102 -4.11 -5.20 19.66
C MET A 102 -3.87 -6.52 20.37
N LEU A 103 -3.85 -6.46 21.69
CA LEU A 103 -3.71 -7.61 22.57
C LEU A 103 -5.09 -7.97 23.10
N LYS A 104 -5.52 -9.21 22.86
CA LYS A 104 -6.75 -9.78 23.40
C LYS A 104 -6.42 -11.10 24.09
N ASN A 105 -6.68 -11.19 25.38
CA ASN A 105 -6.55 -12.44 26.15
C ASN A 105 -5.19 -13.16 25.95
N SER A 106 -4.09 -12.39 25.90
CA SER A 106 -2.70 -12.83 25.65
C SER A 106 -2.29 -13.03 24.18
N ASP A 107 -3.23 -12.98 23.23
CA ASP A 107 -2.92 -13.03 21.79
C ASP A 107 -2.70 -11.63 21.20
N SER A 108 -1.72 -11.50 20.32
CA SER A 108 -1.34 -10.25 19.65
C SER A 108 -1.76 -10.22 18.19
N TYR A 109 -2.59 -9.26 17.81
CA TYR A 109 -3.06 -9.03 16.45
C TYR A 109 -2.50 -7.73 15.88
N ILE A 110 -1.99 -7.78 14.66
CA ILE A 110 -1.54 -6.58 13.93
C ILE A 110 -2.76 -5.92 13.28
N ILE A 111 -3.02 -4.65 13.61
CA ILE A 111 -4.14 -3.88 13.03
C ILE A 111 -3.66 -2.90 11.96
N ALA A 112 -2.42 -2.41 12.08
CA ALA A 112 -1.75 -1.65 11.03
C ALA A 112 -0.27 -2.02 10.97
N ASP A 113 0.21 -2.32 9.76
CA ASP A 113 1.59 -2.71 9.51
C ASP A 113 2.52 -1.52 9.31
N SER A 114 1.98 -0.34 8.99
CA SER A 114 2.77 0.87 8.79
C SER A 114 1.96 2.14 9.04
N ILE A 115 2.10 2.70 10.24
CA ILE A 115 1.61 4.04 10.64
C ILE A 115 2.70 5.12 10.57
N ASN A 116 3.97 4.74 10.35
CA ASN A 116 5.06 5.69 10.21
C ASN A 116 5.34 5.97 8.71
N PRO A 117 5.21 7.23 8.23
CA PRO A 117 5.55 7.59 6.85
C PRO A 117 7.06 7.53 6.54
N ALA A 118 7.93 7.42 7.56
CA ALA A 118 9.38 7.61 7.46
C ALA A 118 10.20 6.41 6.93
N LYS A 119 9.57 5.32 6.44
CA LYS A 119 10.33 4.23 5.80
C LYS A 119 10.73 4.47 4.35
N ASN A 120 10.38 5.62 3.78
CA ASN A 120 11.05 6.07 2.56
C ASN A 120 12.14 7.04 2.98
N LYS A 121 13.39 6.55 2.98
CA LYS A 121 14.56 7.41 2.72
C LYS A 121 14.18 8.28 1.54
N PHE A 122 13.77 9.51 1.83
CA PHE A 122 13.70 10.58 0.86
C PHE A 122 15.13 10.69 0.38
N PHE A 123 15.41 10.05 -0.76
CA PHE A 123 16.68 10.17 -1.45
C PHE A 123 16.81 11.64 -1.79
N LEU A 124 17.44 12.39 -0.89
CA LEU A 124 18.04 13.66 -1.20
C LEU A 124 19.07 13.35 -2.28
N LEU A 125 18.67 13.61 -3.51
CA LEU A 125 19.58 13.81 -4.63
C LEU A 125 20.48 14.98 -4.21
N GLN A 126 21.66 14.65 -3.71
CA GLN A 126 22.85 15.47 -3.84
C GLN A 126 23.64 14.92 -5.03
#